data_AF-A0A3A8W0D0-F1
#
_entry.id   AF-A0A3A8W0D0-F1
#
_cell.length_a   1.000
_cell.length_b   1.000
_cell.length_c   1.000
_cell.angle_alpha   90.00
_cell.angle_beta   90.00
_cell.angle_gamma   90.00
#
_symmetry.space_group_name_H-M   'P 1'
#
loop_
_entity.id
_entity.type
_entity.pdbx_description
1 polymer ?
#
loop_
_entity_poly.entity_id
_entity_poly.type
_entity_poly.pdbx_seq_one_letter_code
_entity_poly.pdbx_strand_id
1 'polypeptide(L)' 'MKNTIVSQEFKVEEGYIGQKAREHCENHKQFFENWQEGGIETIWTDTEGNICIQYESGKWWHYNEEGEWW' A
#
# COMPACT_ATOMS: atom_id res chain seq x y z
N MET A 1 11.04 -4.66 33.52
CA MET A 1 11.23 -5.49 32.31
C MET A 1 11.03 -4.56 31.13
N LYS A 2 11.99 -4.49 30.21
CA LYS A 2 11.89 -3.59 29.06
C LYS A 2 10.85 -4.20 28.11
N ASN A 3 9.71 -3.54 27.95
CA ASN A 3 8.74 -3.91 26.91
C ASN A 3 9.42 -3.62 25.57
N THR A 4 10.03 -4.65 25.00
CA THR A 4 10.52 -4.63 23.64
C THR A 4 9.29 -4.53 22.75
N ILE A 5 8.98 -3.32 22.29
CA ILE A 5 8.15 -3.14 21.10
C ILE A 5 9.00 -3.74 19.99
N VAL A 6 8.66 -4.95 19.56
CA VAL A 6 9.15 -5.46 18.29
C VAL A 6 8.45 -4.61 17.25
N SER A 7 9.10 -3.53 16.84
CA SER A 7 8.78 -2.85 15.60
C SER A 7 8.99 -3.90 14.50
N GLN A 8 7.90 -4.55 14.09
CA GLN A 8 7.93 -5.39 12.91
C GLN A 8 8.28 -4.48 11.75
N GLU A 9 9.53 -4.54 11.31
CA GLU A 9 9.94 -4.00 10.02
C GLU A 9 9.15 -4.79 8.97
N PHE A 10 8.02 -4.24 8.53
CA PHE A 10 7.26 -4.78 7.40
C PHE A 10 8.11 -4.55 6.15
N LYS A 11 8.99 -5.50 5.85
CA LYS A 11 9.66 -5.56 4.55
C LYS A 11 8.57 -5.67 3.50
N VAL A 12 8.43 -4.65 2.66
CA VAL A 12 7.58 -4.70 1.47
C VAL A 12 7.93 -5.98 0.71
N GLU A 13 7.06 -6.99 0.77
CA GLU A 13 7.35 -8.30 0.18
C GLU A 13 7.63 -8.13 -1.31
N GLU A 14 8.80 -8.63 -1.77
CA GLU A 14 9.15 -8.75 -3.18
C GLU A 14 8.37 -9.88 -3.88
N GLY A 15 7.04 -9.90 -3.69
CA GLY A 15 6.12 -10.85 -4.28
C GLY A 15 5.16 -10.20 -5.27
N TYR A 16 4.31 -11.02 -5.89
CA TYR A 16 3.29 -10.59 -6.86
C TYR A 16 2.45 -9.40 -6.36
N ILE A 17 1.98 -9.48 -5.11
CA ILE A 17 1.16 -8.42 -4.50
C ILE A 17 1.95 -7.11 -4.37
N GLY A 18 3.23 -7.19 -3.96
CA GLY A 18 4.08 -6.01 -3.87
C GLY A 18 4.39 -5.40 -5.24
N GLN A 19 4.50 -6.20 -6.31
CA GLN A 19 4.64 -5.69 -7.67
C GLN A 19 3.36 -4.98 -8.12
N LYS A 20 2.22 -5.66 -8.03
CA LYS A 20 0.90 -5.12 -8.41
C LYS A 20 0.56 -3.84 -7.65
N ALA A 21 0.80 -3.81 -6.35
CA ALA A 21 0.60 -2.62 -5.52
C ALA A 21 1.40 -1.41 -6.05
N ARG A 22 2.66 -1.60 -6.45
CA ARG A 22 3.47 -0.52 -7.03
C ARG A 22 2.91 -0.07 -8.38
N GLU A 23 2.55 -1.01 -9.26
CA GLU A 23 1.95 -0.70 -10.56
C GLU A 23 0.64 0.09 -10.42
N HIS A 24 -0.27 -0.37 -9.56
CA HIS A 24 -1.54 0.30 -9.31
C HIS A 24 -1.37 1.67 -8.64
N CYS A 25 -0.45 1.79 -7.68
CA CYS A 25 -0.10 3.05 -7.05
C CYS A 25 0.45 4.07 -8.07
N GLU A 26 1.41 3.67 -8.91
CA GLU A 26 2.00 4.55 -9.91
C GLU A 26 0.99 4.95 -11.01
N ASN A 27 0.07 4.07 -11.36
CA ASN A 27 -1.02 4.42 -12.27
C ASN A 27 -2.02 5.37 -11.62
N HIS A 28 -2.43 5.11 -10.37
CA HIS A 28 -3.35 5.98 -9.63
C HIS A 28 -2.79 7.39 -9.45
N LYS A 29 -1.50 7.51 -9.09
CA LYS A 29 -0.81 8.81 -8.98
C LYS A 29 -0.95 9.68 -10.22
N GLN A 30 -0.99 9.09 -11.42
CA GLN A 30 -1.11 9.84 -12.68
C GLN A 30 -2.46 10.56 -12.84
N PHE A 31 -3.50 10.16 -12.10
CA PHE A 31 -4.81 10.81 -12.12
C PHE A 31 -4.90 12.02 -11.15
N PHE A 32 -3.86 12.27 -10.36
CA PHE A 32 -3.82 13.36 -9.40
C PHE A 32 -2.76 14.38 -9.82
N GLU A 33 -3.19 15.62 -10.05
CA GLU A 33 -2.25 16.72 -10.33
C GLU A 33 -1.27 16.97 -9.18
N ASN A 34 -1.70 16.68 -7.94
CA ASN A 34 -0.89 16.82 -6.75
C ASN A 34 -1.10 15.64 -5.80
N TRP A 35 -0.21 14.65 -5.87
CA TRP A 35 -0.21 13.51 -4.96
C TRP A 35 0.25 13.93 -3.56
N GLN A 36 -0.59 13.70 -2.55
CA GLN A 36 -0.32 14.12 -1.15
C GLN A 36 -0.21 12.95 -0.19
N GLU A 37 -0.29 11.71 -0.68
CA GLU A 37 -0.25 10.54 0.19
C GLU A 37 1.18 10.16 0.61
N GLY A 38 2.20 10.61 -0.15
CA GLY A 38 3.60 10.25 0.09
C GLY A 38 3.95 8.88 -0.50
N GLY A 39 4.93 8.23 0.10
CA GLY A 39 5.37 6.87 -0.24
C GLY A 39 4.42 5.78 0.26
N ILE A 40 4.61 4.56 -0.25
CA ILE A 40 3.93 3.37 0.29
C ILE A 40 4.58 3.01 1.62
N GLU A 41 3.77 2.91 2.68
CA GLU A 41 4.21 2.51 4.01
C GLU A 41 3.94 1.02 4.26
N THR A 42 2.70 0.55 4.00
CA THR A 42 2.30 -0.84 4.23
C THR A 42 1.42 -1.36 3.09
N ILE A 43 1.55 -2.64 2.75
CA ILE A 43 0.73 -3.34 1.75
C ILE A 43 0.15 -4.61 2.38
N TRP A 44 -1.14 -4.86 2.17
CA TRP A 44 -1.81 -6.11 2.56
C TRP A 44 -2.93 -6.45 1.58
N THR A 45 -3.49 -7.66 1.68
CA THR A 45 -4.74 -8.03 0.99
C THR A 45 -5.88 -8.11 1.99
N ASP A 46 -7.03 -7.56 1.66
CA ASP A 46 -8.25 -7.74 2.47
C ASP A 46 -8.87 -9.13 2.25
N THR A 47 -9.98 -9.39 2.94
CA THR A 47 -10.71 -10.66 2.86
C THR A 47 -11.39 -10.90 1.51
N GLU A 48 -11.56 -9.86 0.69
CA GLU A 48 -12.12 -9.95 -0.66
C GLU A 48 -11.03 -10.09 -1.73
N GLY A 49 -9.76 -10.05 -1.32
CA GLY A 49 -8.60 -10.19 -2.20
C GLY A 49 -8.13 -8.87 -2.81
N ASN A 50 -8.66 -7.73 -2.36
CA ASN A 50 -8.19 -6.44 -2.86
C ASN A 50 -6.85 -6.08 -2.22
N ILE A 51 -5.99 -5.46 -3.01
CA ILE A 51 -4.71 -4.93 -2.57
C ILE A 51 -4.99 -3.62 -1.83
N CYS A 52 -4.60 -3.55 -0.56
CA CYS A 52 -4.71 -2.37 0.26
C CYS A 52 -3.33 -1.75 0.44
N ILE A 53 -3.22 -0.44 0.23
CA ILE A 53 -1.96 0.30 0.38
C ILE A 53 -2.17 1.43 1.38
N GLN A 54 -1.46 1.39 2.49
CA GLN A 54 -1.33 2.53 3.40
C GLN A 54 -0.12 3.36 2.99
N TYR A 55 -0.27 4.68 3.08
CA TYR A 55 0.75 5.65 2.71
C TYR A 55 1.24 6.45 3.91
N GLU A 56 2.38 7.13 3.75
CA GLU A 56 3.01 7.97 4.79
C GLU A 56 2.10 9.09 5.33
N SER A 57 1.10 9.52 4.55
CA SER A 57 0.05 10.45 5.00
C SER A 57 -0.85 9.90 6.10
N GLY A 58 -0.83 8.58 6.31
CA GLY A 58 -1.73 7.83 7.18
C GLY A 58 -3.03 7.38 6.51
N LYS A 59 -3.30 7.78 5.25
CA LYS A 59 -4.45 7.27 4.49
C LYS A 59 -4.13 5.95 3.82
N TRP A 60 -5.18 5.24 3.39
CA TRP A 60 -5.05 4.04 2.57
C TRP A 60 -6.07 4.04 1.44
N TRP A 61 -5.75 3.26 0.40
CA TRP A 61 -6.61 3.02 -0.76
C TRP A 61 -6.72 1.53 -1.00
N HIS A 62 -7.88 1.09 -1.49
CA HIS A 62 -8.08 -0.26 -1.99
C HIS A 62 -7.85 -0.29 -3.50
N TYR A 63 -7.36 -1.41 -3.99
CA TYR A 63 -7.14 -1.68 -5.40
C TYR A 63 -7.61 -3.08 -5.74
N ASN A 64 -8.41 -3.22 -6.79
CA ASN A 64 -8.67 -4.54 -7.36
C ASN A 64 -7.50 -5.01 -8.25
N GLU A 65 -7.62 -6.21 -8.82
CA GLU A 65 -6.60 -6.83 -9.68
C GLU A 65 -6.26 -6.03 -10.95
N GLU A 66 -7.23 -5.25 -11.44
CA GLU A 66 -7.11 -4.38 -12.62
C GLU A 66 -6.55 -3.00 -12.27
N GLY A 67 -6.50 -2.66 -10.97
CA GLY A 67 -6.00 -1.38 -10.46
C GLY A 67 -7.03 -0.29 -10.33
N GLU A 68 -8.33 -0.62 -10.40
CA GLU A 68 -9.39 0.31 -10.02
C GLU A 68 -9.36 0.52 -8.50
N TRP A 69 -9.66 1.74 -8.03
CA TRP A 69 -9.42 2.14 -6.64
C TRP A 69 -10.62 2.81 -5.96
N TRP A 70 -10.66 2.71 -4.62
CA TRP A 70 -11.64 3.39 -3.75
C TRP A 70 -11.12 3.63 -2.33
#